data_AF-A0A961LKY7-F1
#
_entry.id   AF-A0A961LKY7-F1
#
_cell.length_a   1.000
_cell.length_b   1.000
_cell.length_c   1.000
_cell.angle_alpha   90.00
_cell.angle_beta   90.00
_cell.angle_gamma   90.00
#
_symmetry.space_group_name_H-M   'P 1'
#
loop_
_entity.id
_entity.type
_entity.pdbx_description
1 polymer ?
#
loop_
_entity_poly.entity_id
_entity_poly.type
_entity_poly.pdbx_seq_one_letter_code
_entity_poly.pdbx_strand_id
1 'polypeptide(L)'
;AANSFWDYPNVGSSHYRWFITANDFGTTVPGAILSIDKIPTLTGSPVSVACFQGLEPNLAPPIQLDTNIQATFLSPGSGGGNTIVRYDLKNQGQNSGDALNDTVAAKPSYAIPAWTSASGAPQPNGQKLDTLDGRFQSNSIQSLGNIWNVHTVNNGGRAAIRWYSLSKTSTTSTVNAVTEFLSDDPTGHLFNPSIATGSGLLGAPAIITASRTAATAGTGNAAHLVFTGLNHGNFGWSYAVAATSGSQFATDGFGTPCNSTSRGACRWGDYSSTSMSPVSSAEAWSFNQLVTGATQFDWTTSAARGILNLTSGPDSKWAG
;
A
#
# COMPACT_ATOMS: atom_id res chain seq x y z
N ALA A 1 0.04 16.39 18.69
CA ALA A 1 -1.27 15.84 18.27
C ALA A 1 -2.38 16.90 18.29
N ALA A 2 -2.78 17.46 19.44
CA ALA A 2 -4.00 18.31 19.52
C ALA A 2 -4.01 19.58 18.63
N ASN A 3 -2.84 20.11 18.24
CA ASN A 3 -2.70 21.31 17.39
C ASN A 3 -2.05 20.99 16.03
N SER A 4 -2.16 19.76 15.56
CA SER A 4 -1.46 19.26 14.37
C SER A 4 -2.46 18.84 13.29
N PHE A 5 -2.13 19.10 12.02
CA PHE A 5 -2.96 18.70 10.89
C PHE A 5 -2.44 17.39 10.31
N TRP A 6 -3.15 16.30 10.58
CA TRP A 6 -2.78 14.96 10.14
C TRP A 6 -3.42 14.70 8.78
N ASP A 7 -2.61 14.38 7.79
CA ASP A 7 -3.09 13.98 6.46
C ASP A 7 -2.42 12.68 6.02
N TYR A 8 -3.12 11.93 5.16
CA TYR A 8 -2.84 10.54 4.79
C TYR A 8 -2.71 9.57 5.98
N PRO A 9 -3.71 9.53 6.89
CA PRO A 9 -3.68 8.56 7.97
C PRO A 9 -3.75 7.14 7.41
N ASN A 10 -2.84 6.28 7.87
CA ASN A 10 -2.86 4.86 7.59
C ASN A 10 -2.99 4.09 8.90
N VAL A 11 -3.79 3.02 8.89
CA VAL A 11 -4.04 2.21 10.08
C VAL A 11 -3.30 0.89 9.98
N GLY A 12 -2.56 0.53 11.02
CA GLY A 12 -1.91 -0.75 11.17
C GLY A 12 -2.37 -1.49 12.42
N SER A 13 -1.91 -2.72 12.59
CA SER A 13 -2.19 -3.49 13.78
C SER A 13 -1.10 -4.52 14.08
N SER A 14 -1.04 -4.87 15.35
CA SER A 14 -0.37 -6.06 15.86
C SER A 14 -1.32 -6.85 16.75
N HIS A 15 -0.78 -7.87 17.42
CA HIS A 15 -1.52 -8.59 18.45
C HIS A 15 -1.94 -7.68 19.61
N TYR A 16 -1.09 -6.73 20.03
CA TYR A 16 -1.31 -5.93 21.25
C TYR A 16 -1.67 -4.45 21.00
N ARG A 17 -1.41 -3.94 19.79
CA ARG A 17 -1.58 -2.51 19.46
C ARG A 17 -2.36 -2.29 18.18
N TRP A 18 -3.12 -1.19 18.17
CA TRP A 18 -3.46 -0.49 16.93
C TRP A 18 -2.41 0.58 16.65
N PHE A 19 -2.15 0.82 15.38
CA PHE A 19 -1.24 1.86 14.94
C PHE A 19 -1.96 2.84 14.01
N ILE A 20 -1.66 4.12 14.15
CA ILE A 20 -2.01 5.13 13.15
C ILE A 20 -0.73 5.86 12.77
N THR A 21 -0.39 5.86 11.50
CA THR A 21 0.64 6.76 10.96
C THR A 21 -0.01 7.87 10.18
N ALA A 22 0.62 9.04 10.15
CA ALA A 22 0.23 10.13 9.26
C ALA A 22 1.41 11.07 9.03
N ASN A 23 1.25 11.94 8.05
CA ASN A 23 2.09 13.12 7.89
C ASN A 23 1.50 14.24 8.76
N ASP A 24 2.34 14.87 9.57
CA ASP A 24 2.00 16.04 10.39
C ASP A 24 2.34 17.30 9.60
N PHE A 25 1.32 17.97 9.05
CA PHE A 25 1.51 19.11 8.17
C PHE A 25 1.71 20.42 8.96
N GLY A 26 2.90 21.00 8.81
CA GLY A 26 3.27 22.34 9.29
C GLY A 26 4.29 22.99 8.35
N THR A 27 5.25 23.75 8.90
CA THR A 27 6.40 24.28 8.12
C THR A 27 7.33 23.18 7.61
N THR A 28 7.39 22.07 8.35
CA THR A 28 7.94 20.78 7.92
C THR A 28 6.80 19.78 7.85
N VAL A 29 6.99 18.67 7.13
CA VAL A 29 5.99 17.59 7.04
C VAL A 29 6.59 16.29 7.59
N PRO A 30 6.87 16.18 8.91
CA PRO A 30 7.36 14.95 9.50
C PRO A 30 6.27 13.87 9.57
N GLY A 31 6.69 12.61 9.66
CA GLY A 31 5.81 11.50 10.00
C GLY A 31 5.59 11.39 11.51
N ALA A 32 4.46 10.78 11.86
CA ALA A 32 4.11 10.42 13.23
C ALA A 32 3.55 8.99 13.32
N ILE A 33 3.67 8.39 14.51
CA ILE A 33 3.08 7.10 14.88
C ILE A 33 2.25 7.31 16.15
N LEU A 34 0.99 6.90 16.15
CA LEU A 34 0.22 6.61 17.35
C LEU A 34 0.30 5.11 17.63
N SER A 35 0.68 4.75 18.85
CA SER A 35 0.53 3.39 19.38
C SER A 35 -0.61 3.39 20.38
N ILE A 36 -1.59 2.53 20.16
CA ILE A 36 -2.86 2.52 20.91
C ILE A 36 -3.06 1.11 21.46
N ASP A 37 -3.42 0.98 22.73
CA ASP A 37 -3.75 -0.33 23.29
C ASP A 37 -4.93 -0.97 22.55
N LYS A 38 -4.76 -2.21 22.11
CA LYS A 38 -5.79 -2.91 21.33
C LYS A 38 -6.90 -3.47 22.21
N ILE A 39 -6.56 -4.23 23.25
CA ILE A 39 -7.56 -4.92 24.09
C ILE A 39 -8.59 -3.95 24.70
N PRO A 40 -8.19 -2.81 25.32
CA PRO A 40 -9.14 -1.89 25.94
C PRO A 40 -10.14 -1.30 24.95
N THR A 41 -9.72 -1.06 23.69
CA THR A 41 -10.63 -0.57 22.64
C THR A 41 -11.71 -1.59 22.25
N LEU A 42 -11.48 -2.88 22.48
CA LEU A 42 -12.43 -3.95 22.18
C LEU A 42 -13.36 -4.26 23.36
N THR A 43 -12.97 -3.90 24.59
CA THR A 43 -13.74 -4.17 25.81
C THR A 43 -14.43 -2.93 26.39
N GLY A 44 -14.17 -1.74 25.84
CA GLY A 44 -14.68 -0.47 26.36
C GLY A 44 -13.93 0.02 27.62
N SER A 45 -12.77 -0.55 27.91
CA SER A 45 -11.91 -0.12 29.02
C SER A 45 -11.12 1.15 28.64
N PRO A 46 -10.60 1.93 29.62
CA PRO A 46 -9.77 3.09 29.33
C PRO A 46 -8.58 2.76 28.41
N VAL A 47 -8.41 3.56 27.36
CA VAL A 47 -7.38 3.37 26.34
C VAL A 47 -6.20 4.28 26.61
N SER A 48 -4.98 3.75 26.47
CA SER A 48 -3.77 4.56 26.44
C SER A 48 -3.22 4.70 25.03
N VAL A 49 -2.66 5.87 24.75
CA VAL A 49 -2.10 6.24 23.44
C VAL A 49 -0.74 6.90 23.62
N ALA A 50 0.31 6.33 23.02
CA ALA A 50 1.59 6.99 22.85
C ALA A 50 1.68 7.63 21.46
N CYS A 51 2.35 8.77 21.37
CA CYS A 51 2.57 9.50 20.13
C CYS A 51 4.06 9.74 19.92
N PHE A 52 4.59 9.23 18.81
CA PHE A 52 5.97 9.42 18.37
C PHE A 52 5.96 10.34 17.15
N GLN A 53 6.70 11.44 17.18
CA GLN A 53 6.73 12.49 16.15
C GLN A 53 8.16 12.74 15.67
N GLY A 54 8.31 13.56 14.62
CA GLY A 54 9.62 13.91 14.06
C GLY A 54 10.29 12.76 13.30
N LEU A 55 9.48 11.86 12.75
CA LEU A 55 9.93 10.71 11.96
C LEU A 55 9.93 11.06 10.47
N GLU A 56 10.48 10.17 9.64
CA GLU A 56 10.35 10.27 8.18
C GLU A 56 8.86 10.33 7.78
N PRO A 57 8.43 11.19 6.82
CA PRO A 57 7.05 11.17 6.32
C PRO A 57 6.70 9.87 5.62
N ASN A 58 5.43 9.70 5.26
CA ASN A 58 4.93 8.59 4.43
C ASN A 58 5.20 7.21 5.05
N LEU A 59 5.11 7.11 6.39
CA LEU A 59 5.27 5.84 7.10
C LEU A 59 4.10 4.90 6.82
N ALA A 60 4.40 3.75 6.24
CA ALA A 60 3.49 2.62 6.17
C ALA A 60 3.49 1.86 7.51
N PRO A 61 2.35 1.78 8.21
CA PRO A 61 2.25 1.04 9.45
C PRO A 61 2.14 -0.46 9.14
N PRO A 62 2.48 -1.32 10.11
CA PRO A 62 2.44 -2.75 9.90
C PRO A 62 1.03 -3.34 10.05
N ILE A 63 0.74 -4.41 9.33
CA ILE A 63 -0.22 -5.44 9.71
C ILE A 63 0.61 -6.66 10.12
N GLN A 64 0.76 -6.90 11.42
CA GLN A 64 1.49 -8.06 11.93
C GLN A 64 0.56 -9.27 12.05
N LEU A 65 0.93 -10.35 11.40
CA LEU A 65 0.19 -11.61 11.40
C LEU A 65 0.69 -12.59 12.48
N ASP A 66 1.83 -12.30 13.11
CA ASP A 66 2.40 -13.08 14.20
C ASP A 66 2.26 -12.37 15.56
N THR A 67 2.73 -13.02 16.62
CA THR A 67 2.69 -12.49 17.99
C THR A 67 3.97 -11.72 18.37
N ASN A 68 4.76 -11.29 17.39
CA ASN A 68 6.00 -10.57 17.65
C ASN A 68 5.69 -9.23 18.35
N ILE A 69 6.41 -8.96 19.44
CA ILE A 69 6.27 -7.70 20.19
C ILE A 69 6.89 -6.48 19.48
N GLN A 70 7.60 -6.71 18.38
CA GLN A 70 8.26 -5.66 17.61
C GLN A 70 7.55 -5.41 16.27
N ALA A 71 6.92 -4.26 16.17
CA ALA A 71 6.26 -3.73 14.98
C ALA A 71 7.22 -2.85 14.17
N THR A 72 7.35 -3.10 12.87
CA THR A 72 8.25 -2.30 12.00
C THR A 72 7.45 -1.35 11.12
N PHE A 73 7.93 -0.12 10.99
CA PHE A 73 7.35 0.93 10.15
C PHE A 73 8.35 1.27 9.05
N LEU A 74 7.84 1.44 7.84
CA LEU A 74 8.67 1.66 6.66
C LEU A 74 8.29 2.97 5.98
N SER A 75 9.28 3.73 5.52
CA SER A 75 9.05 4.87 4.64
C SER A 75 10.02 4.82 3.45
N PRO A 76 9.53 4.97 2.21
CA PRO A 76 10.41 5.15 1.06
C PRO A 76 10.80 6.63 0.87
N GLY A 77 10.19 7.56 1.63
CA GLY A 77 10.26 9.00 1.39
C GLY A 77 9.18 9.47 0.41
N SER A 78 9.50 10.47 -0.40
CA SER A 78 8.61 11.09 -1.39
C SER A 78 9.42 11.57 -2.61
N GLY A 79 8.87 11.44 -3.82
CA GLY A 79 9.44 11.95 -5.06
C GLY A 79 10.55 11.07 -5.67
N GLY A 80 11.36 10.41 -4.85
CA GLY A 80 12.37 9.45 -5.28
C GLY A 80 13.32 9.05 -4.15
N GLY A 81 14.12 8.02 -4.38
CA GLY A 81 15.08 7.53 -3.39
C GLY A 81 15.76 6.22 -3.79
N ASN A 82 16.64 5.74 -2.92
CA ASN A 82 17.33 4.45 -3.05
C ASN A 82 17.43 3.71 -1.71
N THR A 83 16.66 4.14 -0.72
CA THR A 83 16.55 3.48 0.58
C THR A 83 15.11 3.41 1.06
N ILE A 84 14.82 2.45 1.93
CA ILE A 84 13.59 2.42 2.74
C ILE A 84 14.00 2.62 4.20
N VAL A 85 13.60 3.74 4.78
CA VAL A 85 13.80 4.04 6.20
C VAL A 85 12.99 3.09 7.05
N ARG A 86 13.59 2.62 8.15
CA ARG A 86 13.00 1.65 9.07
C ARG A 86 12.96 2.19 10.49
N TYR A 87 11.79 2.11 11.11
CA TYR A 87 11.63 2.28 12.55
C TYR A 87 11.04 1.01 13.15
N ASP A 88 11.57 0.59 14.30
CA ASP A 88 10.99 -0.49 15.08
C ASP A 88 10.35 0.07 16.34
N LEU A 89 9.07 -0.21 16.52
CA LEU A 89 8.34 -0.01 17.77
C LEU A 89 8.37 -1.31 18.56
N LYS A 90 8.82 -1.24 19.81
CA LYS A 90 8.74 -2.36 20.76
C LYS A 90 7.59 -2.11 21.73
N ASN A 91 6.61 -3.02 21.71
CA ASN A 91 5.51 -3.00 22.66
C ASN A 91 6.05 -3.33 24.06
N GLN A 92 5.81 -2.47 25.04
CA GLN A 92 6.24 -2.70 26.43
C GLN A 92 5.08 -3.20 27.26
N GLY A 93 4.82 -4.51 27.18
CA GLY A 93 3.72 -5.17 27.88
C GLY A 93 2.58 -5.58 26.95
N GLN A 94 1.52 -6.12 27.55
CA GLN A 94 0.40 -6.77 26.85
C GLN A 94 -0.97 -6.27 27.33
N ASN A 95 -1.01 -5.46 28.38
CA ASN A 95 -2.20 -5.03 29.11
C ASN A 95 -2.58 -3.58 28.78
N SER A 96 -3.76 -3.19 29.28
CA SER A 96 -4.22 -1.80 29.27
C SER A 96 -3.24 -0.88 30.01
N GLY A 97 -2.89 0.27 29.43
CA GLY A 97 -1.93 1.22 30.00
C GLY A 97 -0.52 1.10 29.44
N ASP A 98 -0.21 -0.01 28.77
CA ASP A 98 1.15 -0.35 28.37
C ASP A 98 1.64 0.46 27.15
N ALA A 99 0.74 0.96 26.29
CA ALA A 99 1.12 1.76 25.13
C ALA A 99 1.98 2.98 25.49
N LEU A 100 1.79 3.60 26.66
CA LEU A 100 2.58 4.76 27.11
C LEU A 100 4.07 4.43 27.34
N ASN A 101 4.39 3.15 27.53
CA ASN A 101 5.76 2.69 27.74
C ASN A 101 6.42 2.25 26.43
N ASP A 102 5.69 2.15 25.32
CA ASP A 102 6.25 1.71 24.04
C ASP A 102 7.44 2.58 23.62
N THR A 103 8.39 1.97 22.92
CA THR A 103 9.60 2.67 22.45
C THR A 103 9.76 2.52 20.95
N VAL A 104 10.05 3.62 20.25
CA VAL A 104 10.42 3.62 18.83
C VAL A 104 11.91 3.89 18.67
N ALA A 105 12.57 3.11 17.83
CA ALA A 105 13.98 3.31 17.49
C ALA A 105 14.19 3.24 15.97
N ALA A 106 15.01 4.16 15.45
CA ALA A 106 15.53 4.04 14.10
C ALA A 106 16.42 2.80 13.97
N LYS A 107 16.34 2.15 12.80
CA LYS A 107 17.13 0.98 12.45
C LYS A 107 17.85 1.22 11.13
N PRO A 108 18.86 0.39 10.77
CA PRO A 108 19.45 0.47 9.44
C PRO A 108 18.38 0.44 8.35
N SER A 109 18.44 1.39 7.43
CA SER A 109 17.55 1.42 6.27
C SER A 109 17.83 0.23 5.35
N TYR A 110 16.84 -0.15 4.55
CA TYR A 110 17.04 -1.09 3.45
C TYR A 110 17.64 -0.36 2.26
N ALA A 111 18.76 -0.84 1.72
CA ALA A 111 19.26 -0.36 0.43
C ALA A 111 18.44 -1.00 -0.69
N ILE A 112 17.85 -0.20 -1.57
CA ILE A 112 17.01 -0.66 -2.69
C ILE A 112 17.48 -0.04 -4.02
N PRO A 113 17.09 -0.60 -5.17
CA PRO A 113 17.28 0.07 -6.45
C PRO A 113 16.66 1.47 -6.43
N ALA A 114 17.35 2.41 -7.07
CA ALA A 114 16.86 3.79 -7.18
C ALA A 114 15.47 3.84 -7.83
N TRP A 115 14.67 4.82 -7.43
CA TRP A 115 13.34 5.06 -7.96
C TRP A 115 13.00 6.54 -7.96
N THR A 116 12.01 6.91 -8.77
CA THR A 116 11.38 8.24 -8.79
C THR A 116 9.87 8.08 -8.85
N SER A 117 9.13 9.11 -8.43
CA SER A 117 7.68 9.17 -8.57
C SER A 117 7.26 9.08 -10.03
N ALA A 118 6.19 8.33 -10.30
CA ALA A 118 5.65 8.18 -11.64
C ALA A 118 4.97 9.47 -12.11
N SER A 119 4.86 9.64 -13.42
CA SER A 119 3.99 10.67 -13.98
C SER A 119 2.51 10.28 -13.83
N GLY A 120 1.61 11.27 -13.95
CA GLY A 120 0.17 11.02 -13.94
C GLY A 120 -0.24 10.06 -15.07
N ALA A 121 -1.08 9.08 -14.74
CA ALA A 121 -1.48 7.99 -15.62
C ALA A 121 -2.53 8.46 -16.64
N PRO A 122 -2.25 8.39 -17.96
CA PRO A 122 -3.18 8.83 -18.98
C PRO A 122 -4.39 7.91 -19.06
N GLN A 123 -5.53 8.52 -19.38
CA GLN A 123 -6.76 7.88 -19.81
C GLN A 123 -6.94 8.06 -21.33
N PRO A 124 -7.83 7.30 -21.97
CA PRO A 124 -8.04 7.40 -23.41
C PRO A 124 -8.55 8.78 -23.90
N ASN A 125 -9.22 9.56 -23.06
CA ASN A 125 -9.63 10.94 -23.35
C ASN A 125 -8.47 11.97 -23.23
N GLY A 126 -7.24 11.51 -22.96
CA GLY A 126 -6.06 12.36 -22.82
C GLY A 126 -5.91 13.05 -21.46
N GLN A 127 -6.88 12.90 -20.54
CA GLN A 127 -6.75 13.36 -19.16
C GLN A 127 -5.91 12.40 -18.32
N LYS A 128 -5.27 12.91 -17.27
CA LYS A 128 -4.42 12.10 -16.38
C LYS A 128 -5.03 11.90 -15.00
N LEU A 129 -4.75 10.74 -14.42
CA LEU A 129 -5.02 10.40 -13.02
C LEU A 129 -3.72 10.49 -12.21
N ASP A 130 -3.82 11.00 -10.98
CA ASP A 130 -2.70 11.08 -10.06
C ASP A 130 -2.19 9.67 -9.70
N THR A 131 -0.88 9.48 -9.72
CA THR A 131 -0.20 8.22 -9.36
C THR A 131 0.56 8.34 -8.03
N LEU A 132 0.41 9.48 -7.35
CA LEU A 132 1.06 9.88 -6.11
C LEU A 132 2.59 10.03 -6.23
N ASP A 133 3.21 10.43 -5.14
CA ASP A 133 4.64 10.76 -5.03
C ASP A 133 5.54 9.54 -4.76
N GLY A 134 5.04 8.33 -4.98
CA GLY A 134 5.75 7.07 -4.74
C GLY A 134 5.89 6.68 -3.27
N ARG A 135 5.08 7.26 -2.38
CA ARG A 135 4.87 6.70 -1.03
C ARG A 135 4.35 5.26 -1.08
N PHE A 136 4.54 4.50 0.01
CA PHE A 136 3.81 3.23 0.16
C PHE A 136 2.31 3.49 0.22
N GLN A 137 1.56 2.78 -0.62
CA GLN A 137 0.09 2.86 -0.73
C GLN A 137 -0.58 1.70 0.02
N SER A 138 0.22 0.75 0.52
CA SER A 138 -0.22 -0.39 1.32
C SER A 138 0.38 -0.33 2.72
N ASN A 139 -0.34 -0.93 3.67
CA ASN A 139 0.28 -1.32 4.93
C ASN A 139 1.41 -2.33 4.69
N SER A 140 2.41 -2.32 5.57
CA SER A 140 3.48 -3.31 5.56
C SER A 140 2.98 -4.62 6.17
N ILE A 141 2.87 -5.70 5.41
CA ILE A 141 2.50 -7.01 5.98
C ILE A 141 3.73 -7.61 6.67
N GLN A 142 3.59 -8.12 7.90
CA GLN A 142 4.70 -8.68 8.66
C GLN A 142 4.37 -10.04 9.26
N SER A 143 5.28 -10.98 9.08
CA SER A 143 5.15 -12.31 9.68
C SER A 143 6.48 -13.06 9.62
N LEU A 144 6.85 -13.75 10.70
CA LEU A 144 8.03 -14.62 10.80
C LEU A 144 9.35 -13.93 10.40
N GLY A 145 9.50 -12.66 10.78
CA GLY A 145 10.70 -11.86 10.49
C GLY A 145 10.79 -11.32 9.05
N ASN A 146 9.77 -11.57 8.24
CA ASN A 146 9.63 -11.03 6.89
C ASN A 146 8.64 -9.85 6.87
N ILE A 147 8.86 -8.94 5.92
CA ILE A 147 8.03 -7.76 5.68
C ILE A 147 7.77 -7.63 4.19
N TRP A 148 6.53 -7.33 3.83
CA TRP A 148 6.10 -7.07 2.46
C TRP A 148 5.48 -5.69 2.33
N ASN A 149 5.89 -4.94 1.30
CA ASN A 149 5.24 -3.68 0.95
C ASN A 149 5.35 -3.43 -0.55
N VAL A 150 4.55 -2.50 -1.06
CA VAL A 150 4.41 -2.17 -2.48
C VAL A 150 4.08 -0.69 -2.66
N HIS A 151 4.60 -0.10 -3.73
CA HIS A 151 4.27 1.27 -4.14
C HIS A 151 4.33 1.45 -5.66
N THR A 152 3.86 2.60 -6.13
CA THR A 152 4.00 3.04 -7.52
C THR A 152 5.33 3.74 -7.74
N VAL A 153 6.04 3.41 -8.82
CA VAL A 153 7.30 4.02 -9.24
C VAL A 153 7.29 4.36 -10.72
N ASN A 154 8.14 5.29 -11.12
CA ASN A 154 8.44 5.54 -12.52
C ASN A 154 9.32 4.42 -13.10
N ASN A 155 8.91 3.87 -14.23
CA ASN A 155 9.73 3.01 -15.07
C ASN A 155 9.55 3.43 -16.54
N GLY A 156 10.59 4.07 -17.08
CA GLY A 156 10.58 4.55 -18.48
C GLY A 156 9.51 5.60 -18.78
N GLY A 157 9.10 6.42 -17.80
CA GLY A 157 8.06 7.44 -17.96
C GLY A 157 6.64 6.94 -17.61
N ARG A 158 6.48 5.63 -17.37
CA ARG A 158 5.21 4.99 -17.03
C ARG A 158 5.14 4.65 -15.55
N ALA A 159 3.92 4.62 -15.01
CA ALA A 159 3.69 4.12 -13.67
C ALA A 159 3.82 2.58 -13.68
N ALA A 160 4.67 2.07 -12.81
CA ALA A 160 4.87 0.66 -12.55
C ALA A 160 4.65 0.41 -11.06
N ILE A 161 4.23 -0.80 -10.70
CA ILE A 161 4.17 -1.19 -9.29
C ILE A 161 5.47 -1.91 -8.92
N ARG A 162 6.06 -1.55 -7.80
CA ARG A 162 7.28 -2.18 -7.26
C ARG A 162 6.98 -2.72 -5.88
N TRP A 163 7.17 -4.02 -5.68
CA TRP A 163 6.99 -4.66 -4.38
C TRP A 163 8.31 -5.19 -3.85
N TYR A 164 8.34 -5.36 -2.53
CA TYR A 164 9.51 -5.76 -1.77
C TYR A 164 9.17 -6.95 -0.88
N SER A 165 10.06 -7.94 -0.86
CA SER A 165 10.21 -8.85 0.28
C SER A 165 11.45 -8.43 1.04
N LEU A 166 11.27 -8.09 2.31
CA LEU A 166 12.31 -7.61 3.19
C LEU A 166 12.40 -8.57 4.38
N SER A 167 13.60 -8.74 4.93
CA SER A 167 13.81 -9.43 6.20
C SER A 167 14.38 -8.48 7.25
N LYS A 168 14.11 -8.78 8.51
CA LYS A 168 14.61 -8.00 9.63
C LYS A 168 15.25 -8.85 10.71
N THR A 169 16.36 -8.34 11.25
CA THR A 169 16.83 -8.67 12.60
C THR A 169 16.88 -7.39 13.44
N SER A 170 17.32 -7.49 14.70
CA SER A 170 17.52 -6.33 15.56
C SER A 170 18.62 -5.38 15.09
N THR A 171 19.55 -5.88 14.25
CA THR A 171 20.77 -5.18 13.81
C THR A 171 20.92 -5.07 12.29
N THR A 172 20.18 -5.85 11.51
CA THR A 172 20.29 -5.87 10.04
C THR A 172 18.94 -5.67 9.35
N SER A 173 19.01 -5.08 8.15
CA SER A 173 17.92 -4.88 7.21
C SER A 173 18.37 -5.43 5.86
N THR A 174 17.69 -6.46 5.36
CA THR A 174 18.06 -7.15 4.13
C THR A 174 16.88 -7.17 3.17
N VAL A 175 17.15 -6.90 1.89
CA VAL A 175 16.16 -7.02 0.82
C VAL A 175 16.26 -8.44 0.26
N ASN A 176 15.21 -9.23 0.44
CA ASN A 176 15.15 -10.60 -0.06
C ASN A 176 14.76 -10.62 -1.55
N ALA A 177 13.81 -9.76 -1.94
CA ALA A 177 13.35 -9.65 -3.33
C ALA A 177 12.83 -8.24 -3.62
N VAL A 178 12.98 -7.83 -4.87
CA VAL A 178 12.34 -6.66 -5.47
C VAL A 178 11.84 -7.07 -6.85
N THR A 179 10.56 -6.87 -7.11
CA THR A 179 10.00 -7.05 -8.45
C THR A 179 9.23 -5.80 -8.85
N GLU A 180 9.36 -5.44 -10.12
CA GLU A 180 8.56 -4.42 -10.77
C GLU A 180 7.61 -5.06 -11.77
N PHE A 181 6.35 -4.64 -11.75
CA PHE A 181 5.39 -5.01 -12.76
C PHE A 181 5.06 -3.79 -13.62
N LEU A 182 5.13 -3.99 -14.93
CA LEU A 182 4.67 -3.07 -15.95
C LEU A 182 3.37 -3.59 -16.55
N SER A 183 2.54 -2.68 -17.03
CA SER A 183 1.41 -3.05 -17.88
C SER A 183 1.92 -3.71 -19.16
N ASP A 184 1.21 -4.72 -19.63
CA ASP A 184 1.42 -5.35 -20.94
C ASP A 184 0.92 -4.47 -22.09
N ASP A 185 -0.05 -3.58 -21.85
CA ASP A 185 -0.33 -2.45 -22.75
C ASP A 185 0.91 -1.52 -22.82
N PRO A 186 1.48 -1.26 -24.00
CA PRO A 186 2.64 -0.38 -24.18
C PRO A 186 2.44 1.04 -23.66
N THR A 187 1.20 1.52 -23.60
CA THR A 187 0.81 2.84 -23.06
C THR A 187 0.19 2.74 -21.66
N GLY A 188 0.22 1.55 -21.06
CA GLY A 188 -0.42 1.28 -19.79
C GLY A 188 0.40 1.69 -18.57
N HIS A 189 -0.30 2.09 -17.53
CA HIS A 189 0.21 2.57 -16.24
C HIS A 189 -0.42 1.74 -15.13
N LEU A 190 0.40 1.19 -14.24
CA LEU A 190 -0.04 0.47 -13.03
C LEU A 190 0.22 1.33 -11.79
N PHE A 191 -0.79 1.53 -10.96
CA PHE A 191 -0.73 2.42 -9.81
C PHE A 191 -1.77 2.06 -8.75
N ASN A 192 -1.69 2.67 -7.56
CA ASN A 192 -2.51 2.32 -6.38
C ASN A 192 -2.44 0.83 -6.01
N PRO A 193 -1.24 0.32 -5.71
CA PRO A 193 -1.09 -1.05 -5.31
C PRO A 193 -1.39 -1.27 -3.83
N SER A 194 -1.93 -2.43 -3.51
CA SER A 194 -1.95 -2.99 -2.16
C SER A 194 -1.52 -4.45 -2.19
N ILE A 195 -0.79 -4.90 -1.16
CA ILE A 195 -0.26 -6.27 -1.06
C ILE A 195 -0.76 -6.98 0.20
N ALA A 196 -1.08 -8.27 0.05
CA ALA A 196 -1.32 -9.20 1.15
C ALA A 196 -0.62 -10.54 0.90
N THR A 197 -0.31 -11.27 1.98
CA THR A 197 0.21 -12.64 1.89
C THR A 197 -0.38 -13.53 2.97
N GLY A 198 -0.63 -14.80 2.63
CA GLY A 198 -1.28 -15.77 3.50
C GLY A 198 -0.48 -16.19 4.72
N SER A 199 0.85 -16.03 4.70
CA SER A 199 1.70 -16.32 5.86
C SER A 199 3.09 -15.73 5.72
N GLY A 200 3.86 -15.77 6.82
CA GLY A 200 5.28 -15.42 6.84
C GLY A 200 6.22 -16.43 6.17
N LEU A 201 5.73 -17.62 5.80
CA LEU A 201 6.53 -18.68 5.21
C LEU A 201 6.89 -18.30 3.77
N LEU A 202 8.17 -18.42 3.41
CA LEU A 202 8.61 -18.23 2.03
C LEU A 202 7.92 -19.27 1.13
N GLY A 203 7.33 -18.81 0.04
CA GLY A 203 6.52 -19.66 -0.85
C GLY A 203 5.04 -19.64 -0.56
N ALA A 204 4.56 -18.90 0.45
CA ALA A 204 3.13 -18.71 0.63
C ALA A 204 2.54 -17.82 -0.48
N PRO A 205 1.23 -17.94 -0.76
CA PRO A 205 0.57 -17.07 -1.72
C PRO A 205 0.71 -15.59 -1.35
N ALA A 206 0.92 -14.78 -2.38
CA ALA A 206 0.82 -13.32 -2.31
C ALA A 206 -0.17 -12.81 -3.36
N ILE A 207 -0.86 -11.75 -2.99
CA ILE A 207 -1.78 -11.03 -3.85
C ILE A 207 -1.38 -9.56 -3.87
N ILE A 208 -1.43 -8.95 -5.05
CA ILE A 208 -1.35 -7.50 -5.21
C ILE A 208 -2.57 -7.05 -6.01
N THR A 209 -3.31 -6.05 -5.55
CA THR A 209 -4.26 -5.32 -6.41
C THR A 209 -3.56 -4.10 -6.98
N ALA A 210 -3.96 -3.63 -8.16
CA ALA A 210 -3.58 -2.32 -8.67
C ALA A 210 -4.64 -1.77 -9.63
N SER A 211 -4.67 -0.45 -9.80
CA SER A 211 -5.36 0.22 -10.90
C SER A 211 -4.50 0.13 -12.17
N ARG A 212 -5.14 -0.01 -13.33
CA ARG A 212 -4.51 0.19 -14.65
C ARG A 212 -5.27 1.22 -15.46
N THR A 213 -4.59 2.16 -16.09
CA THR A 213 -5.13 2.93 -17.24
C THR A 213 -4.17 2.88 -18.40
N ALA A 214 -4.65 3.19 -19.60
CA ALA A 214 -3.82 3.35 -20.79
C ALA A 214 -4.39 4.46 -21.68
N ALA A 215 -3.56 5.04 -22.55
CA ALA A 215 -4.01 6.04 -23.53
C ALA A 215 -4.78 5.40 -24.72
N THR A 216 -4.94 4.07 -24.72
CA THR A 216 -5.59 3.31 -25.80
C THR A 216 -7.11 3.48 -25.81
N ALA A 217 -7.67 4.01 -26.90
CA ALA A 217 -9.11 4.14 -27.09
C ALA A 217 -9.83 2.78 -27.00
N GLY A 218 -10.95 2.73 -26.28
CA GLY A 218 -11.81 1.54 -26.12
C GLY A 218 -11.34 0.53 -25.07
N THR A 219 -10.04 0.39 -24.82
CA THR A 219 -9.49 -0.63 -23.89
C THR A 219 -8.70 -0.06 -22.71
N GLY A 220 -8.35 1.23 -22.74
CA GLY A 220 -7.49 1.89 -21.76
C GLY A 220 -8.21 2.52 -20.56
N ASN A 221 -9.52 2.29 -20.41
CA ASN A 221 -10.26 2.74 -19.23
C ASN A 221 -9.66 2.17 -17.94
N ALA A 222 -9.86 2.89 -16.82
CA ALA A 222 -9.40 2.47 -15.51
C ALA A 222 -9.91 1.06 -15.17
N ALA A 223 -9.01 0.14 -14.82
CA ALA A 223 -9.32 -1.24 -14.52
C ALA A 223 -8.76 -1.67 -13.17
N HIS A 224 -9.48 -2.56 -12.49
CA HIS A 224 -9.05 -3.26 -11.29
C HIS A 224 -8.30 -4.54 -11.71
N LEU A 225 -7.00 -4.57 -11.47
CA LEU A 225 -6.16 -5.74 -11.70
C LEU A 225 -5.85 -6.45 -10.39
N VAL A 226 -5.76 -7.78 -10.46
CA VAL A 226 -5.35 -8.63 -9.35
C VAL A 226 -4.20 -9.51 -9.81
N PHE A 227 -3.05 -9.31 -9.19
CA PHE A 227 -1.83 -10.07 -9.40
C PHE A 227 -1.73 -11.16 -8.34
N THR A 228 -1.35 -12.36 -8.76
CA THR A 228 -1.16 -13.50 -7.87
C THR A 228 0.18 -14.14 -8.12
N GLY A 229 0.89 -14.48 -7.05
CA GLY A 229 2.19 -15.13 -7.12
C GLY A 229 2.61 -15.66 -5.76
N LEU A 230 3.89 -15.94 -5.62
CA LEU A 230 4.47 -16.35 -4.34
C LEU A 230 5.06 -15.13 -3.64
N ASN A 231 5.02 -15.15 -2.31
CA ASN A 231 5.56 -14.08 -1.46
C ASN A 231 7.10 -14.02 -1.42
N HIS A 232 7.77 -14.73 -2.33
CA HIS A 232 9.22 -14.75 -2.47
C HIS A 232 9.62 -14.78 -3.94
N GLY A 233 10.65 -14.01 -4.28
CA GLY A 233 11.25 -14.00 -5.61
C GLY A 233 10.39 -13.36 -6.71
N ASN A 234 10.93 -13.36 -7.93
CA ASN A 234 10.43 -12.56 -9.05
C ASN A 234 9.71 -13.41 -10.13
N PHE A 235 9.43 -14.68 -9.85
CA PHE A 235 8.91 -15.63 -10.84
C PHE A 235 7.52 -16.16 -10.45
N GLY A 236 6.74 -16.56 -11.46
CA GLY A 236 5.44 -17.21 -11.24
C GLY A 236 4.28 -16.26 -10.93
N TRP A 237 4.46 -14.96 -11.13
CA TRP A 237 3.35 -14.00 -11.04
C TRP A 237 2.50 -14.03 -12.30
N SER A 238 1.19 -14.03 -12.12
CA SER A 238 0.19 -13.76 -13.15
C SER A 238 -0.73 -12.64 -12.69
N TYR A 239 -1.59 -12.17 -13.59
CA TYR A 239 -2.64 -11.22 -13.21
C TYR A 239 -3.94 -11.51 -13.95
N ALA A 240 -5.05 -11.06 -13.37
CA ALA A 240 -6.37 -11.03 -13.99
C ALA A 240 -6.96 -9.61 -13.90
N VAL A 241 -7.83 -9.26 -14.85
CA VAL A 241 -8.65 -8.06 -14.78
C VAL A 241 -9.95 -8.43 -14.09
N ALA A 242 -10.19 -7.90 -12.89
CA ALA A 242 -11.43 -8.14 -12.15
C ALA A 242 -12.60 -7.32 -12.70
N ALA A 243 -12.34 -6.06 -13.07
CA ALA A 243 -13.34 -5.17 -13.63
C ALA A 243 -12.69 -4.00 -14.39
N THR A 244 -13.44 -3.42 -15.33
CA THR A 244 -13.03 -2.24 -16.11
C THR A 244 -14.12 -1.17 -16.02
N SER A 245 -13.71 0.08 -15.88
CA SER A 245 -14.60 1.23 -15.80
C SER A 245 -15.33 1.45 -17.13
N GLY A 246 -16.60 1.82 -17.05
CA GLY A 246 -17.39 2.24 -18.22
C GLY A 246 -17.14 3.68 -18.65
N SER A 247 -16.61 4.51 -17.74
CA SER A 247 -16.42 5.94 -17.91
C SER A 247 -14.95 6.36 -17.67
N GLN A 248 -14.66 7.64 -17.86
CA GLN A 248 -13.35 8.26 -17.63
C GLN A 248 -13.54 9.63 -16.99
N PHE A 249 -12.61 10.03 -16.12
CA PHE A 249 -12.62 11.37 -15.59
C PHE A 249 -12.19 12.38 -16.65
N ALA A 250 -12.93 13.47 -16.72
CA ALA A 250 -12.65 14.63 -17.53
C ALA A 250 -12.21 15.83 -16.65
N THR A 251 -12.82 15.99 -15.48
CA THR A 251 -12.62 17.15 -14.61
C THR A 251 -12.47 16.77 -13.13
N ASP A 252 -11.87 17.67 -12.36
CA ASP A 252 -11.88 17.61 -10.90
C ASP A 252 -13.27 17.89 -10.32
N GLY A 253 -13.33 17.99 -8.98
CA GLY A 253 -14.56 18.26 -8.24
C GLY A 253 -15.16 19.66 -8.43
N PHE A 254 -14.43 20.55 -9.09
CA PHE A 254 -14.81 21.94 -9.34
C PHE A 254 -15.06 22.21 -10.84
N GLY A 255 -14.99 21.18 -11.68
CA GLY A 255 -15.17 21.30 -13.13
C GLY A 255 -13.91 21.72 -13.89
N THR A 256 -12.74 21.74 -13.24
CA THR A 256 -11.45 22.02 -13.91
C THR A 256 -10.98 20.77 -14.64
N PRO A 257 -10.55 20.84 -15.92
CA PRO A 257 -9.98 19.67 -16.60
C PRO A 257 -8.85 19.04 -15.79
N CYS A 258 -8.78 17.71 -15.73
CA CYS A 258 -7.79 17.00 -14.89
C CYS A 258 -6.36 17.49 -15.13
N ASN A 259 -5.97 17.69 -16.39
CA ASN A 259 -4.62 18.16 -16.76
C ASN A 259 -4.35 19.62 -16.38
N SER A 260 -5.38 20.38 -16.01
CA SER A 260 -5.31 21.80 -15.65
C SER A 260 -5.43 22.04 -14.14
N THR A 261 -5.52 20.99 -13.32
CA THR A 261 -5.48 21.12 -11.86
C THR A 261 -4.08 21.51 -11.40
N SER A 262 -3.94 21.92 -10.14
CA SER A 262 -2.62 22.18 -9.52
C SER A 262 -1.69 20.96 -9.50
N ARG A 263 -2.23 19.74 -9.69
CA ARG A 263 -1.48 18.48 -9.78
C ARG A 263 -1.16 18.08 -11.22
N GLY A 264 -1.80 18.72 -12.20
CA GLY A 264 -1.77 18.29 -13.60
C GLY A 264 -2.45 16.93 -13.84
N ALA A 265 -3.28 16.49 -12.90
CA ALA A 265 -4.06 15.26 -12.95
C ALA A 265 -5.29 15.36 -12.01
N CYS A 266 -6.31 14.53 -12.25
CA CYS A 266 -7.39 14.33 -11.29
C CYS A 266 -6.93 13.41 -10.16
N ARG A 267 -7.33 13.73 -8.93
CA ARG A 267 -7.04 12.85 -7.78
C ARG A 267 -7.86 11.56 -7.92
N TRP A 268 -7.21 10.43 -7.73
CA TRP A 268 -7.79 9.10 -7.87
C TRP A 268 -7.01 8.13 -7.00
N GLY A 269 -7.61 7.00 -6.65
CA GLY A 269 -6.82 5.85 -6.23
C GLY A 269 -6.42 5.82 -4.77
N ASP A 270 -6.96 6.70 -3.94
CA ASP A 270 -6.72 6.70 -2.49
C ASP A 270 -7.24 5.42 -1.82
N TYR A 271 -8.03 4.60 -2.54
CA TYR A 271 -8.73 3.42 -2.00
C TYR A 271 -8.43 2.16 -2.81
N SER A 272 -7.25 1.58 -2.60
CA SER A 272 -6.92 0.21 -3.01
C SER A 272 -6.56 -0.62 -1.78
N SER A 273 -7.08 -1.83 -1.67
CA SER A 273 -6.78 -2.69 -0.52
C SER A 273 -6.78 -4.16 -0.90
N THR A 274 -5.95 -4.94 -0.21
CA THR A 274 -5.97 -6.40 -0.28
C THR A 274 -5.96 -6.97 1.12
N SER A 275 -6.65 -8.10 1.29
CA SER A 275 -6.65 -8.83 2.54
C SER A 275 -6.76 -10.33 2.29
N MET A 276 -6.01 -11.11 3.04
CA MET A 276 -6.21 -12.56 3.09
C MET A 276 -7.48 -12.89 3.87
N SER A 277 -8.14 -13.98 3.49
CA SER A 277 -9.27 -14.50 4.25
C SER A 277 -8.79 -14.97 5.63
N PRO A 278 -9.49 -14.61 6.73
CA PRO A 278 -9.11 -15.04 8.07
C PRO A 278 -9.30 -16.55 8.29
N VAL A 279 -10.07 -17.22 7.43
CA VAL A 279 -10.37 -18.65 7.53
C VAL A 279 -9.65 -19.49 6.48
N SER A 280 -8.92 -18.86 5.55
CA SER A 280 -8.18 -19.58 4.51
C SER A 280 -6.98 -18.77 4.00
N SER A 281 -5.77 -19.32 4.13
CA SER A 281 -4.55 -18.74 3.57
C SER A 281 -4.47 -18.84 2.04
N ALA A 282 -5.40 -19.56 1.42
CA ALA A 282 -5.53 -19.70 -0.03
C ALA A 282 -6.65 -18.83 -0.61
N GLU A 283 -7.29 -17.97 0.18
CA GLU A 283 -8.33 -17.08 -0.31
C GLU A 283 -7.97 -15.63 0.02
N ALA A 284 -8.19 -14.75 -0.95
CA ALA A 284 -7.95 -13.33 -0.77
C ALA A 284 -9.04 -12.48 -1.40
N TRP A 285 -9.14 -11.26 -0.86
CA TRP A 285 -10.01 -10.21 -1.32
C TRP A 285 -9.17 -9.03 -1.78
N SER A 286 -9.60 -8.42 -2.87
CA SER A 286 -8.98 -7.24 -3.45
C SER A 286 -10.06 -6.20 -3.71
N PHE A 287 -9.71 -4.93 -3.51
CA PHE A 287 -10.59 -3.79 -3.65
C PHE A 287 -9.88 -2.69 -4.42
N ASN A 288 -10.56 -2.10 -5.39
CA ASN A 288 -10.05 -0.96 -6.15
C ASN A 288 -11.20 -0.07 -6.63
N GLN A 289 -10.88 1.17 -7.01
CA GLN A 289 -11.87 2.11 -7.52
C GLN A 289 -12.12 1.90 -9.02
N LEU A 290 -13.36 2.12 -9.45
CA LEU A 290 -13.78 2.18 -10.85
C LEU A 290 -14.51 3.49 -11.12
N VAL A 291 -14.29 4.05 -12.30
CA VAL A 291 -14.86 5.33 -12.74
C VAL A 291 -16.28 5.10 -13.25
N THR A 292 -17.23 5.87 -12.72
CA THR A 292 -18.65 5.81 -13.10
C THR A 292 -19.14 7.05 -13.83
N GLY A 293 -18.39 8.16 -13.78
CA GLY A 293 -18.75 9.42 -14.44
C GLY A 293 -17.53 10.28 -14.82
N ALA A 294 -17.78 11.55 -15.10
CA ALA A 294 -16.79 12.46 -15.68
C ALA A 294 -16.07 13.34 -14.65
N THR A 295 -16.61 13.48 -13.44
CA THR A 295 -15.98 14.27 -12.38
C THR A 295 -15.18 13.36 -11.45
N GLN A 296 -14.12 13.87 -10.82
CA GLN A 296 -13.22 13.05 -9.99
C GLN A 296 -13.90 12.35 -8.79
N PHE A 297 -15.14 12.69 -8.48
CA PHE A 297 -15.93 12.08 -7.41
C PHE A 297 -16.92 11.01 -7.90
N ASP A 298 -17.03 10.82 -9.22
CA ASP A 298 -17.91 9.82 -9.83
C ASP A 298 -17.22 8.45 -9.86
N TRP A 299 -17.19 7.79 -8.71
CA TRP A 299 -16.52 6.49 -8.58
C TRP A 299 -17.30 5.50 -7.72
N THR A 300 -16.98 4.22 -7.93
CA THR A 300 -17.45 3.10 -7.13
C THR A 300 -16.28 2.20 -6.73
N THR A 301 -16.51 1.28 -5.81
CA THR A 301 -15.53 0.25 -5.44
C THR A 301 -15.88 -1.06 -6.11
N SER A 302 -14.90 -1.66 -6.79
CA SER A 302 -14.94 -3.06 -7.20
C SER A 302 -14.27 -3.90 -6.12
N ALA A 303 -14.92 -5.00 -5.75
CA ALA A 303 -14.32 -6.06 -4.96
C ALA A 303 -14.13 -7.29 -5.84
N ALA A 304 -13.03 -8.02 -5.65
CA ALA A 304 -12.82 -9.30 -6.30
C ALA A 304 -12.31 -10.32 -5.29
N ARG A 305 -12.89 -11.52 -5.35
CA ARG A 305 -12.50 -12.68 -4.56
C ARG A 305 -11.74 -13.66 -5.44
N GLY A 306 -10.69 -14.26 -4.89
CA GLY A 306 -9.90 -15.24 -5.62
C GLY A 306 -9.38 -16.32 -4.72
N ILE A 307 -9.27 -17.51 -5.31
CA ILE A 307 -8.70 -18.70 -4.70
C ILE A 307 -7.32 -18.92 -5.32
N LEU A 308 -6.32 -19.01 -4.46
CA LEU A 308 -4.91 -19.15 -4.79
C LEU A 308 -4.57 -20.64 -4.79
N ASN A 309 -4.63 -21.28 -5.96
CA ASN A 309 -4.24 -22.69 -6.11
C ASN A 309 -2.72 -22.82 -6.21
N LEU A 310 -2.10 -23.42 -5.21
CA LEU A 310 -0.65 -23.58 -5.10
C LEU A 310 -0.09 -24.78 -5.90
N THR A 311 -0.93 -25.70 -6.38
CA THR A 311 -0.50 -27.00 -6.93
C THR A 311 -0.46 -27.09 -8.46
N SER A 312 -0.97 -26.11 -9.21
CA SER A 312 -1.11 -26.21 -10.68
C SER A 312 -0.45 -25.09 -11.48
N GLY A 313 0.38 -24.23 -10.87
CA GLY A 313 0.74 -22.96 -11.49
C GLY A 313 -0.45 -22.00 -11.52
N PRO A 314 -0.28 -20.78 -12.07
CA PRO A 314 -1.15 -19.65 -11.78
C PRO A 314 -2.48 -19.69 -12.56
N ASP A 315 -3.36 -20.63 -12.22
CA ASP A 315 -4.79 -20.61 -12.57
C ASP A 315 -5.58 -20.08 -11.36
N SER A 316 -5.50 -18.77 -11.12
CA SER A 316 -6.39 -18.09 -10.17
C SER A 316 -7.66 -17.62 -10.91
N LYS A 317 -8.80 -18.22 -10.57
CA LYS A 317 -10.11 -17.76 -11.06
C LYS A 317 -10.62 -16.67 -10.12
N TRP A 318 -10.73 -15.45 -10.63
CA TRP A 318 -11.33 -14.32 -9.93
C TRP A 318 -12.78 -14.15 -10.37
N ALA A 319 -13.69 -13.97 -9.42
CA ALA A 319 -15.07 -13.62 -9.68
C ALA A 319 -15.34 -12.21 -9.14
N GLY A 320 -15.91 -11.36 -10.00
CA GLY A 320 -16.38 -10.01 -9.68
C GLY A 320 -17.89 -9.95 -9.58
#